data_AF-A0A941WKD7-F1
#
_entry.id   AF-A0A941WKD7-F1
#
_cell.length_a   1.000
_cell.length_b   1.000
_cell.length_c   1.000
_cell.angle_alpha   90.00
_cell.angle_beta   90.00
_cell.angle_gamma   90.00
#
_symmetry.space_group_name_H-M   'P 1'
#
loop_
_entity.id
_entity.type
_entity.pdbx_description
1 polymer ?
#
loop_
_entity_poly.entity_id
_entity_poly.type
_entity_poly.pdbx_seq_one_letter_code
_entity_poly.pdbx_strand_id
1 'polypeptide(L)' 'MKHLPEYLLLITSCLYGGNIQAKEKASSPNLVFIMADQWRGQAMGCLGLEPVQTPNLDRLAA' A
#
# COMPACT_ATOMS: atom_id res chain seq x y z
N MET A 1 39.25 13.54 -23.80
CA MET A 1 38.51 12.45 -24.48
C MET A 1 38.48 11.13 -23.67
N LYS A 2 38.67 11.14 -22.34
CA LYS A 2 38.74 9.90 -21.52
C LYS A 2 37.41 9.49 -20.85
N HIS A 3 36.44 10.41 -20.75
CA HIS A 3 35.12 10.17 -20.13
C HIS A 3 34.01 9.78 -21.12
N LEU A 4 34.33 9.69 -22.41
CA LEU A 4 33.40 9.25 -23.46
C LEU A 4 32.81 7.85 -23.23
N PRO A 5 33.55 6.83 -22.73
CA PRO A 5 32.98 5.50 -22.50
C PRO A 5 32.07 5.44 -21.27
N GLU A 6 32.31 6.27 -20.24
CA GLU A 6 31.47 6.36 -19.04
C GLU A 6 30.08 6.92 -19.38
N TYR A 7 30.02 7.97 -20.21
CA TYR A 7 28.75 8.50 -20.71
C TYR A 7 28.00 7.49 -21.59
N LEU A 8 28.70 6.71 -22.40
CA LEU A 8 28.07 5.71 -23.28
C LEU A 8 27.44 4.55 -22.49
N LEU A 9 28.09 4.11 -21.40
CA LEU A 9 27.59 3.07 -20.48
C LEU A 9 26.35 3.53 -19.69
N LEU A 10 26.31 4.81 -19.31
CA LEU A 10 25.16 5.38 -18.62
C LEU A 10 23.93 5.43 -19.55
N ILE A 11 24.12 5.85 -20.80
CA ILE A 11 23.03 5.94 -21.80
C ILE A 11 22.46 4.57 -22.16
N THR A 12 23.30 3.54 -22.31
CA THR A 12 22.82 2.16 -22.57
C THR A 12 22.07 1.56 -21.40
N SER A 13 22.42 1.90 -20.15
CA SER A 13 21.66 1.46 -18.96
C SER A 13 20.25 2.06 -18.89
N CYS A 14 20.06 3.32 -19.30
CA CYS A 14 18.73 3.95 -19.33
C CYS A 14 17.82 3.35 -20.41
N LEU A 15 18.39 2.86 -21.52
CA LEU A 15 17.62 2.30 -22.64
C LEU A 15 17.28 0.81 -22.45
N TYR A 16 17.98 0.09 -21.56
CA TYR A 16 17.72 -1.33 -21.23
C TYR A 16 16.81 -1.53 -20.02
N GLY A 17 16.32 -0.45 -19.41
CA GLY A 17 15.29 -0.51 -18.37
C GLY A 17 14.00 -1.04 -18.99
N GLY A 18 13.75 -2.35 -18.84
CA GLY A 18 12.49 -2.98 -19.25
C GLY A 18 11.29 -2.22 -18.68
N ASN A 19 10.18 -2.22 -19.43
CA ASN A 19 8.94 -1.53 -19.09
C ASN A 19 8.35 -2.07 -17.78
N ILE A 20 8.83 -1.60 -16.63
CA ILE A 20 8.14 -1.70 -15.35
C ILE A 20 7.06 -0.60 -15.37
N GLN A 21 5.98 -0.89 -16.10
CA GLN A 21 4.79 -0.06 -16.08
C GLN A 21 3.81 -0.64 -15.06
N ALA A 22 3.25 0.22 -14.22
CA ALA A 22 2.15 -0.16 -13.34
C ALA A 22 0.97 -0.59 -14.21
N LYS A 23 0.35 -1.72 -13.85
CA LYS A 23 -0.90 -2.16 -14.50
C LYS A 23 -1.99 -1.12 -14.26
N GLU A 24 -2.82 -0.88 -15.28
CA GLU A 24 -3.98 -0.01 -15.12
C GLU A 24 -4.88 -0.49 -13.98
N LYS A 25 -5.38 0.47 -13.20
CA LYS A 25 -6.27 0.21 -12.08
C LYS A 25 -7.59 -0.36 -12.62
N ALA A 26 -8.06 -1.46 -12.05
CA ALA A 26 -9.39 -1.98 -12.35
C ALA A 26 -10.47 -0.92 -12.03
N SER A 27 -11.51 -0.86 -12.87
CA SER A 27 -12.63 0.07 -12.68
C SER A 27 -13.45 -0.24 -11.43
N SER A 28 -13.59 -1.53 -11.09
CA SER A 28 -14.22 -1.97 -9.86
C SER A 28 -13.22 -1.98 -8.69
N PRO A 29 -13.60 -1.46 -7.51
CA PRO A 29 -12.77 -1.60 -6.31
C PRO A 29 -12.71 -3.08 -5.87
N ASN A 30 -11.66 -3.43 -5.12
CA ASN A 30 -11.61 -4.69 -4.41
C ASN A 30 -12.55 -4.61 -3.18
N LEU A 31 -13.20 -5.71 -2.83
CA LEU A 31 -14.05 -5.83 -1.65
C LEU A 31 -13.43 -6.82 -0.66
N VAL A 32 -13.15 -6.36 0.55
CA VAL A 32 -12.75 -7.22 1.68
C VAL A 32 -13.78 -7.01 2.77
N PHE A 33 -14.58 -8.05 3.04
CA PHE A 33 -15.60 -8.03 4.09
C PHE A 33 -15.10 -8.84 5.29
N ILE A 34 -14.98 -8.18 6.45
CA ILE A 34 -14.49 -8.79 7.69
C ILE A 34 -15.64 -8.73 8.70
N MET A 35 -16.00 -9.87 9.27
CA MET A 35 -17.02 -9.98 10.30
C MET A 35 -16.50 -10.88 11.42
N ALA A 36 -16.67 -10.41 12.65
CA ALA A 36 -16.43 -11.21 13.84
C ALA A 36 -17.77 -11.57 14.47
N ASP A 37 -17.92 -12.83 14.84
CA ASP A 37 -19.13 -13.30 15.50
C ASP A 37 -19.27 -12.67 16.89
N GLN A 38 -20.50 -12.30 17.26
CA GLN A 38 -20.85 -11.73 18.57
C GLN A 38 -20.06 -10.46 18.98
N TRP A 39 -19.47 -9.73 18.02
CA TRP A 39 -18.74 -8.51 18.35
C TRP A 39 -19.70 -7.41 18.82
N ARG A 40 -19.52 -6.94 20.06
CA ARG A 40 -20.31 -5.84 20.62
C ARG A 40 -19.84 -4.52 20.02
N GLY A 41 -20.76 -3.71 19.50
CA GLY A 41 -20.42 -2.41 18.89
C GLY A 41 -19.63 -1.45 19.79
N GLN A 42 -19.80 -1.55 21.12
CA GLN A 42 -19.08 -0.74 22.11
C GLN A 42 -17.62 -1.19 22.34
N ALA A 43 -17.28 -2.42 21.98
CA ALA A 43 -15.93 -2.98 22.11
C ALA A 43 -15.02 -2.50 20.96
N MET A 44 -14.90 -1.18 20.82
CA MET A 44 -14.06 -0.50 19.84
C MET A 44 -13.22 0.56 20.56
N GLY A 45 -11.89 0.41 20.52
CA GLY A 45 -10.94 1.26 21.21
C GLY A 45 -11.06 2.74 20.83
N CYS A 46 -11.29 3.03 19.54
CA CYS A 46 -11.53 4.38 19.03
C CYS A 46 -12.76 5.09 19.63
N LEU A 47 -13.71 4.36 20.22
CA LEU A 47 -14.87 4.97 20.90
C LEU A 47 -14.53 5.41 22.33
N GLY A 48 -13.45 4.89 22.93
CA GLY A 48 -13.05 5.24 24.30
C GLY A 48 -14.05 4.85 25.39
N LEU A 49 -15.01 3.95 25.10
CA LEU A 49 -16.08 3.55 26.02
C LEU A 49 -15.67 2.41 26.96
N GLU A 50 -14.85 1.49 26.46
CA GLU A 50 -14.32 0.34 27.20
C GLU A 50 -12.78 0.33 27.07
N PRO A 51 -12.03 -0.21 28.05
CA PRO A 51 -10.57 -0.32 27.99
C PRO A 51 -10.10 -1.45 27.05
N VAL A 52 -10.71 -1.55 25.86
CA VAL A 52 -10.38 -2.52 24.83
C VAL A 52 -9.30 -1.97 23.90
N GLN A 53 -8.42 -2.86 23.41
CA GLN A 53 -7.32 -2.49 22.51
C GLN A 53 -7.59 -3.04 21.12
N THR A 54 -7.90 -2.15 20.16
CA THR A 54 -8.20 -2.52 18.77
C THR A 54 -7.37 -1.73 17.77
N PRO A 55 -6.03 -1.67 17.90
CA PRO A 55 -5.19 -0.70 17.17
C PRO A 55 -5.27 -0.80 15.64
N ASN A 56 -5.56 -1.98 15.09
CA ASN A 56 -5.76 -2.15 13.65
C ASN A 56 -7.13 -1.65 13.18
N LEU A 57 -8.18 -1.83 13.98
CA LEU A 57 -9.51 -1.30 13.67
C LEU A 57 -9.57 0.21 13.95
N ASP A 58 -8.87 0.69 14.97
CA ASP A 58 -8.75 2.12 15.28
C ASP A 58 -8.05 2.85 14.13
N ARG A 59 -6.97 2.27 13.57
CA ARG A 59 -6.31 2.78 12.37
C ARG A 59 -7.19 2.71 11.12
N LEU A 60 -8.05 1.69 11.02
CA LEU A 60 -8.99 1.54 9.90
C LEU A 60 -10.12 2.58 9.97
N ALA A 61 -10.46 3.06 11.16
CA ALA A 61 -11.54 4.02 11.39
C ALA A 61 -11.11 5.49 11.31
N ALA A 62 -9.82 5.79 11.51
CA ALA A 62 -9.24 7.15 11.43
C ALA A 62 -9.25 7.71 10.00
#